data_AF-A0A1B2HE26-F1
#
_entry.id   AF-A0A1B2HE26-F1
#
_cell.length_a   1.000
_cell.length_b   1.000
_cell.length_c   1.000
_cell.angle_alpha   90.00
_cell.angle_beta   90.00
_cell.angle_gamma   90.00
#
_symmetry.space_group_name_H-M   'P 1'
#
loop_
_entity.id
_entity.type
_entity.pdbx_description
1 polymer ?
#
loop_
_entity_poly.entity_id
_entity_poly.type
_entity_poly.pdbx_seq_one_letter_code
_entity_poly.pdbx_strand_id
1 'polypeptide(L)'
;MRIDLVGLRWSCQLEDFSSTMEQRRRPQVRNTRPMYKGPLDDIATNVRKHSGRLFTGRKLANSPVVRACLEAGRRLAELDVLGQADEHAPRPLDTLTQKNVIAEANKIFQNARGDKDIACALFGTPPDYKKGKTKPSIGTMKYAWPNMTLYLGDLTRYVLLERYLLTDELIDKATRAELCETANFSAAVDRIAYLDMKKLHTAETSARLQHLVAGLADFHEQAREALSGVYKHSSEHWRGIYANVLAARGVSLRPGIDLDELTLMLTAMAQGLSLRHIVAEPGEVMDHPNQRSKLGKACQILLAGAVDPGDGRDVAEVVNELMAVRIPSEQDRRKPSRFRLRIRRLRRKRS
;
A
#
# COMPACT_ATOMS: atom_id res chain seq x y z
N MET A 1 -13.84 -6.31 64.47
CA MET A 1 -12.61 -7.11 64.29
C MET A 1 -12.14 -6.90 62.85
N ARG A 2 -10.99 -6.21 62.71
CA ARG A 2 -9.99 -6.11 61.61
C ARG A 2 -10.39 -6.48 60.16
N ILE A 3 -9.97 -5.82 59.06
CA ILE A 3 -9.05 -4.69 58.78
C ILE A 3 -9.15 -4.40 57.25
N ASP A 4 -8.94 -3.13 56.88
CA ASP A 4 -8.41 -2.49 55.66
C ASP A 4 -8.76 -2.94 54.23
N LEU A 5 -9.11 -1.94 53.41
CA LEU A 5 -8.41 -1.64 52.15
C LEU A 5 -8.46 -0.12 51.89
N VAL A 6 -7.35 0.56 52.20
CA VAL A 6 -7.06 1.96 51.87
C VAL A 6 -6.31 2.03 50.53
N GLY A 7 -6.78 2.92 49.65
CA GLY A 7 -5.96 3.90 48.92
C GLY A 7 -5.17 3.45 47.69
N LEU A 8 -5.44 4.10 46.56
CA LEU A 8 -4.43 4.92 45.86
C LEU A 8 -5.13 5.78 44.80
N ARG A 9 -5.07 7.09 45.03
CA ARG A 9 -5.57 8.19 44.20
C ARG A 9 -4.38 8.68 43.40
N TRP A 10 -4.39 8.56 42.07
CA TRP A 10 -3.39 9.21 41.21
C TRP A 10 -4.00 10.48 40.60
N SER A 11 -3.57 11.60 41.15
CA SER A 11 -3.67 12.94 40.58
C SER A 11 -2.43 13.19 39.74
N CYS A 12 -2.57 13.41 38.43
CA CYS A 12 -1.52 14.00 37.62
C CYS A 12 -1.78 15.50 37.47
N GLN A 13 -0.85 16.28 38.03
CA GLN A 13 -0.72 17.72 37.88
C GLN A 13 -0.52 18.10 36.41
N LEU A 14 -1.33 19.03 35.94
CA LEU A 14 -1.02 19.91 34.83
C LEU A 14 -0.10 20.99 35.39
N GLU A 15 1.19 20.93 35.06
CA GLU A 15 2.09 22.07 35.23
C GLU A 15 2.26 22.80 33.90
N ASP A 16 2.14 24.12 34.03
CA ASP A 16 2.31 25.16 33.04
C ASP A 16 3.62 25.02 32.26
N PHE A 17 3.52 25.07 30.93
CA PHE A 17 4.64 25.37 30.05
C PHE A 17 4.22 26.49 29.08
N SER A 18 4.49 27.73 29.49
CA SER A 18 4.50 28.92 28.64
C SER A 18 5.87 29.58 28.72
N SER A 19 6.37 30.08 27.58
CA SER A 19 7.65 30.76 27.33
C SER A 19 8.84 29.80 27.11
N THR A 20 9.50 29.72 25.94
CA THR A 20 9.95 30.76 25.00
C THR A 20 9.95 30.24 23.55
N MET A 21 9.35 31.00 22.63
CA MET A 21 9.52 30.82 21.18
C MET A 21 10.91 31.33 20.77
N GLU A 22 11.87 30.42 20.64
CA GLU A 22 13.08 30.65 19.85
C GLU A 22 12.92 29.85 18.54
N GLN A 23 12.55 30.53 17.46
CA GLN A 23 12.50 29.98 16.10
C GLN A 23 13.92 29.62 15.63
N ARG A 24 14.45 28.50 16.13
CA ARG A 24 15.58 27.82 15.51
C ARG A 24 15.07 27.17 14.23
N ARG A 25 15.51 27.71 13.08
CA ARG A 25 15.42 27.04 11.77
C ARG A 25 15.98 25.62 11.92
N ARG A 26 15.10 24.63 12.06
CA ARG A 26 15.51 23.23 11.96
C ARG A 26 16.10 23.03 10.56
N PRO A 27 17.32 22.49 10.43
CA PRO A 27 17.82 22.10 9.12
C PRO A 27 16.81 21.11 8.51
N GLN A 28 16.38 21.38 7.28
CA GLN A 28 15.62 20.41 6.49
C GLN A 28 16.44 19.12 6.48
N VAL A 29 15.96 18.11 7.20
CA VAL A 29 16.50 16.76 7.13
C VAL A 29 16.33 16.34 5.67
N ARG A 30 17.43 16.28 4.92
CA ARG A 30 17.47 15.71 3.58
C ARG A 30 17.06 14.25 3.72
N ASN A 31 15.78 13.98 3.54
CA ASN A 31 15.23 12.64 3.58
C ASN A 31 15.59 11.95 2.26
N THR A 32 16.88 11.65 2.06
CA THR A 32 17.36 10.87 0.92
C THR A 32 17.12 9.41 1.23
N ARG A 33 15.90 8.93 0.95
CA ARG A 33 15.63 7.49 0.95
C ARG A 33 16.67 6.80 0.05
N PRO A 34 17.31 5.71 0.49
CA PRO A 34 18.28 4.98 -0.32
C PRO A 34 17.61 4.54 -1.61
N MET A 35 18.15 5.02 -2.73
CA MET A 35 17.58 4.78 -4.04
C MET A 35 17.93 3.39 -4.56
N TYR A 36 17.01 2.82 -5.34
CA TYR A 36 17.06 1.46 -5.87
C TYR A 36 18.39 1.08 -6.54
N LYS A 37 18.89 -0.12 -6.22
CA LYS A 37 20.13 -0.72 -6.77
C LYS A 37 19.91 -1.99 -7.62
N GLY A 38 18.66 -2.41 -7.87
CA GLY A 38 18.38 -3.65 -8.61
C GLY A 38 18.39 -3.51 -10.14
N PRO A 39 18.20 -4.61 -10.90
CA PRO A 39 18.21 -4.59 -12.35
C PRO A 39 16.96 -3.86 -12.89
N LEU A 40 17.15 -2.57 -13.17
CA LEU A 40 16.23 -1.58 -13.76
C LEU A 40 15.73 -1.91 -15.19
N ASP A 41 15.90 -3.15 -15.62
CA ASP A 41 15.84 -3.54 -17.02
C ASP A 41 14.42 -3.57 -17.59
N ASP A 42 13.38 -3.07 -16.92
CA ASP A 42 12.01 -3.04 -17.45
C ASP A 42 11.10 -1.90 -16.99
N ILE A 43 11.62 -0.71 -16.69
CA ILE A 43 10.79 0.38 -16.14
C ILE A 43 9.85 1.01 -17.17
N ALA A 44 10.32 1.22 -18.41
CA ALA A 44 9.62 2.05 -19.39
C ALA A 44 9.30 1.26 -20.66
N THR A 45 8.04 0.88 -20.81
CA THR A 45 7.55 0.05 -21.92
C THR A 45 7.21 0.90 -23.14
N ASN A 46 6.58 2.07 -22.94
CA ASN A 46 6.19 2.93 -24.06
C ASN A 46 7.41 3.54 -24.76
N VAL A 47 8.45 3.86 -23.97
CA VAL A 47 9.76 4.27 -24.50
C VAL A 47 10.37 3.21 -25.43
N ARG A 48 10.12 1.91 -25.18
CA ARG A 48 10.57 0.83 -26.08
C ARG A 48 9.75 0.76 -27.35
N LYS A 49 8.40 0.72 -27.21
CA LYS A 49 7.46 0.59 -28.33
C LYS A 49 7.69 1.67 -29.39
N HIS A 50 7.99 2.91 -28.99
CA HIS A 50 8.18 4.03 -29.92
C HIS A 50 9.59 4.23 -30.45
N SER A 51 10.59 3.57 -29.88
CA SER A 51 11.99 3.78 -30.28
C SER A 51 12.37 3.15 -31.62
N GLY A 52 11.51 2.33 -32.25
CA GLY A 52 11.62 1.77 -33.61
C GLY A 52 12.86 0.89 -33.91
N ARG A 53 13.93 1.01 -33.13
CA ARG A 53 15.16 0.25 -33.25
C ARG A 53 15.35 -0.52 -31.95
N LEU A 54 15.28 -1.84 -32.04
CA LEU A 54 15.38 -2.78 -30.92
C LEU A 54 16.62 -2.56 -30.03
N PHE A 55 17.68 -1.95 -30.57
CA PHE A 55 18.91 -1.62 -29.84
C PHE A 55 18.90 -0.26 -29.11
N THR A 56 18.00 0.67 -29.45
CA THR A 56 17.94 2.01 -28.82
C THR A 56 16.86 2.12 -27.75
N GLY A 57 15.78 1.33 -27.84
CA GLY A 57 14.67 1.40 -26.88
C GLY A 57 15.05 1.09 -25.43
N ARG A 58 15.80 0.01 -25.21
CA ARG A 58 16.28 -0.35 -23.87
C ARG A 58 17.28 0.68 -23.31
N LYS A 59 18.15 1.22 -24.17
CA LYS A 59 19.09 2.30 -23.80
C LYS A 59 18.36 3.60 -23.45
N LEU A 60 17.27 3.91 -24.17
CA LEU A 60 16.47 5.11 -23.93
C LEU A 60 15.64 5.00 -22.65
N ALA A 61 15.01 3.84 -22.42
CA ALA A 61 14.27 3.52 -21.19
C ALA A 61 15.14 3.65 -19.93
N ASN A 62 16.42 3.31 -20.05
CA ASN A 62 17.42 3.44 -18.99
C ASN A 62 18.24 4.73 -19.04
N SER A 63 17.86 5.70 -19.89
CA SER A 63 18.61 6.94 -19.98
C SER A 63 18.42 7.78 -18.70
N PRO A 64 19.46 8.50 -18.24
CA PRO A 64 19.34 9.40 -17.09
C PRO A 64 18.19 10.42 -17.21
N VAL A 65 17.93 10.89 -18.43
CA VAL A 65 16.84 11.84 -18.72
C VAL A 65 15.48 11.22 -18.47
N VAL A 66 15.21 10.03 -19.02
CA VAL A 66 13.94 9.32 -18.81
C VAL A 66 13.73 9.05 -17.32
N ARG A 67 14.77 8.59 -16.60
CA ARG A 67 14.69 8.37 -15.15
C ARG A 67 14.40 9.64 -14.37
N ALA A 68 15.06 10.75 -14.67
CA ALA A 68 14.77 12.01 -13.98
C ALA A 68 13.36 12.51 -14.26
N CYS A 69 12.82 12.31 -15.48
CA CYS A 69 11.43 12.66 -15.78
C CYS A 69 10.43 11.77 -15.02
N LEU A 70 10.70 10.48 -14.88
CA LEU A 70 9.85 9.58 -14.08
C LEU A 70 9.94 9.90 -12.58
N GLU A 71 11.13 10.16 -12.07
CA GLU A 71 11.35 10.58 -10.69
C GLU A 71 10.74 11.95 -10.39
N ALA A 72 10.83 12.90 -11.32
CA ALA A 72 10.12 14.17 -11.25
C ALA A 72 8.60 13.97 -11.18
N GLY A 73 8.06 13.08 -12.02
CA GLY A 73 6.64 12.73 -11.98
C GLY A 73 6.22 12.12 -10.66
N ARG A 74 7.05 11.21 -10.11
CA ARG A 74 6.83 10.60 -8.79
C ARG A 74 6.73 11.69 -7.74
N ARG A 75 7.71 12.60 -7.65
CA ARG A 75 7.72 13.69 -6.66
C ARG A 75 6.56 14.68 -6.81
N LEU A 76 6.15 14.98 -8.03
CA LEU A 76 4.97 15.82 -8.28
C LEU A 76 3.69 15.11 -7.84
N ALA A 77 3.55 13.81 -8.17
CA ALA A 77 2.44 13.01 -7.66
C ALA A 77 2.46 12.90 -6.13
N GLU A 78 3.64 12.77 -5.51
CA GLU A 78 3.80 12.83 -4.05
C GLU A 78 3.28 14.13 -3.47
N LEU A 79 3.67 15.26 -4.07
CA LEU A 79 3.22 16.56 -3.63
C LEU A 79 1.70 16.70 -3.76
N ASP A 80 1.11 16.24 -4.86
CA ASP A 80 -0.34 16.36 -5.08
C ASP A 80 -1.15 15.40 -4.20
N VAL A 81 -0.59 14.24 -3.85
CA VAL A 81 -1.33 13.15 -3.19
C VAL A 81 -1.05 13.07 -1.68
N LEU A 82 0.13 13.51 -1.24
CA LEU A 82 0.57 13.55 0.16
C LEU A 82 0.75 14.97 0.70
N GLY A 83 0.74 16.00 -0.17
CA GLY A 83 0.88 17.39 0.23
C GLY A 83 -0.12 17.78 1.30
N GLN A 84 0.27 18.71 2.18
CA GLN A 84 -0.65 19.29 3.13
C GLN A 84 -1.78 19.96 2.37
N ALA A 85 -3.02 19.73 2.81
CA ALA A 85 -4.19 20.40 2.28
C ALA A 85 -4.06 21.90 2.57
N ASP A 86 -3.48 22.66 1.64
CA ASP A 86 -3.73 24.09 1.55
C ASP A 86 -5.22 24.30 1.30
N GLU A 87 -5.74 25.48 1.65
CA GLU A 87 -7.17 25.85 1.54
C GLU A 87 -7.76 25.62 0.14
N HIS A 88 -6.92 25.48 -0.87
CA HIS A 88 -7.27 25.06 -2.22
C HIS A 88 -6.76 23.65 -2.45
N ALA A 89 -7.58 22.63 -2.16
CA ALA A 89 -7.22 21.25 -2.49
C ALA A 89 -6.99 21.16 -4.01
N PRO A 90 -5.74 21.05 -4.50
CA PRO A 90 -5.50 20.96 -5.93
C PRO A 90 -6.15 19.67 -6.43
N ARG A 91 -6.63 19.69 -7.68
CA ARG A 91 -7.14 18.45 -8.30
C ARG A 91 -6.00 17.42 -8.27
N PRO A 92 -6.28 16.13 -7.99
CA PRO A 92 -5.24 15.12 -8.03
C PRO A 92 -4.49 15.17 -9.36
N LEU A 93 -3.15 15.20 -9.30
CA LEU A 93 -2.25 15.23 -10.46
C LEU A 93 -2.29 16.54 -11.28
N ASP A 94 -2.88 17.63 -10.77
CA ASP A 94 -2.92 18.92 -11.47
C ASP A 94 -1.52 19.50 -11.71
N THR A 95 -0.57 19.22 -10.81
CA THR A 95 0.82 19.69 -10.99
C THR A 95 1.59 18.83 -11.98
N LEU A 96 1.07 17.68 -12.39
CA LEU A 96 1.73 16.72 -13.29
C LEU A 96 1.63 17.13 -14.77
N THR A 97 2.06 18.36 -15.06
CA THR A 97 2.16 18.89 -16.42
C THR A 97 3.55 18.65 -17.02
N GLN A 98 3.67 18.61 -18.35
CA GLN A 98 4.98 18.49 -19.02
C GLN A 98 5.97 19.55 -18.53
N LYS A 99 5.51 20.79 -18.39
CA LYS A 99 6.33 21.92 -17.93
C LYS A 99 6.89 21.68 -16.53
N ASN A 100 6.05 21.23 -15.61
CA ASN A 100 6.45 20.98 -14.21
C ASN A 100 7.36 19.77 -14.10
N VAL A 101 7.07 18.68 -14.82
CA VAL A 101 7.93 17.49 -14.88
C VAL A 101 9.33 17.86 -15.35
N ILE A 102 9.44 18.68 -16.40
CA ILE A 102 10.74 19.12 -16.94
C ILE A 102 11.46 20.04 -15.95
N ALA A 103 10.74 20.96 -15.30
CA ALA A 103 11.32 21.85 -14.30
C ALA A 103 11.90 21.05 -13.12
N GLU A 104 11.14 20.09 -12.60
CA GLU A 104 11.56 19.24 -11.49
C GLU A 104 12.68 18.26 -11.89
N ALA A 105 12.61 17.69 -13.09
CA ALA A 105 13.70 16.86 -13.63
C ALA A 105 15.01 17.64 -13.76
N ASN A 106 14.95 18.91 -14.16
CA ASN A 106 16.13 19.78 -14.21
C ASN A 106 16.71 20.03 -12.81
N LYS A 107 15.88 20.21 -11.77
CA LYS A 107 16.36 20.32 -10.38
C LYS A 107 17.07 19.03 -9.93
N ILE A 108 16.49 17.86 -10.24
CA ILE A 108 17.11 16.55 -9.95
C ILE A 108 18.50 16.46 -10.60
N PHE A 109 18.61 16.82 -11.87
CA PHE A 109 19.88 16.84 -12.59
C PHE A 109 20.90 17.82 -12.01
N GLN A 110 20.47 19.03 -11.62
CA GLN A 110 21.35 20.02 -11.00
C GLN A 110 21.89 19.52 -9.66
N ASN A 111 21.03 18.91 -8.84
CA ASN A 111 21.43 18.33 -7.56
C ASN A 111 22.42 17.16 -7.75
N ALA A 112 22.14 16.26 -8.70
CA ALA A 112 23.03 15.14 -9.03
C ALA A 112 24.38 15.60 -9.63
N ARG A 113 24.44 16.77 -10.26
CA ARG A 113 25.71 17.31 -10.77
C ARG A 113 26.67 17.69 -9.65
N GLY A 114 26.14 18.11 -8.50
CA GLY A 114 26.93 18.47 -7.32
C GLY A 114 27.36 17.28 -6.46
N ASP A 115 26.83 16.09 -6.69
CA ASP A 115 26.99 14.94 -5.81
C ASP A 115 27.01 13.62 -6.59
N LYS A 116 28.18 12.98 -6.62
CA LYS A 116 28.41 11.73 -7.36
C LYS A 116 27.59 10.57 -6.79
N ASP A 117 27.36 10.54 -5.48
CA ASP A 117 26.61 9.46 -4.84
C ASP A 117 25.12 9.58 -5.18
N ILE A 118 24.59 10.81 -5.19
CA ILE A 118 23.23 11.09 -5.68
C ILE A 118 23.11 10.73 -7.16
N ALA A 119 24.09 11.07 -7.99
CA ALA A 119 24.08 10.74 -9.41
C ALA A 119 24.14 9.22 -9.67
N CYS A 120 24.99 8.51 -8.95
CA CYS A 120 25.09 7.05 -9.02
C CYS A 120 23.80 6.38 -8.51
N ALA A 121 23.22 6.89 -7.43
CA ALA A 121 21.95 6.40 -6.92
C ALA A 121 20.82 6.61 -7.95
N LEU A 122 20.70 7.81 -8.51
CA LEU A 122 19.65 8.16 -9.49
C LEU A 122 19.76 7.42 -10.82
N PHE A 123 20.98 7.31 -11.34
CA PHE A 123 21.21 6.98 -12.74
C PHE A 123 22.04 5.71 -12.92
N GLY A 124 22.52 5.08 -11.85
CA GLY A 124 23.47 3.96 -11.88
C GLY A 124 24.88 4.38 -12.29
N THR A 125 25.00 5.37 -13.18
CA THR A 125 26.26 6.00 -13.60
C THR A 125 26.10 7.52 -13.64
N PRO A 126 27.12 8.31 -13.26
CA PRO A 126 27.05 9.75 -13.35
C PRO A 126 26.78 10.19 -14.81
N PRO A 127 25.77 11.04 -15.06
CA PRO A 127 25.49 11.56 -16.39
C PRO A 127 26.70 12.31 -16.98
N ASP A 128 26.95 12.16 -18.28
CA ASP A 128 27.87 13.03 -18.99
C ASP A 128 27.24 14.42 -19.18
N TYR A 129 27.46 15.29 -18.19
CA TYR A 129 26.90 16.64 -18.16
C TYR A 129 27.49 17.58 -19.23
N LYS A 130 28.59 17.19 -19.90
CA LYS A 130 29.23 18.01 -20.94
C LYS A 130 28.50 17.91 -22.28
N LYS A 131 27.82 16.80 -22.54
CA LYS A 131 27.00 16.61 -23.75
C LYS A 131 25.61 17.18 -23.50
N GLY A 132 25.28 18.36 -24.03
CA GLY A 132 23.97 19.01 -23.88
C GLY A 132 22.73 18.16 -24.24
N LYS A 133 22.92 16.99 -24.86
CA LYS A 133 21.90 15.96 -25.11
C LYS A 133 21.38 15.24 -23.85
N THR A 134 21.98 15.49 -22.68
CA THR A 134 21.59 14.86 -21.39
C THR A 134 20.66 15.72 -20.53
N LYS A 135 20.22 16.90 -21.01
CA LYS A 135 19.33 17.77 -20.22
C LYS A 135 17.84 17.48 -20.49
N PRO A 136 17.00 17.37 -19.44
CA PRO A 136 15.55 17.33 -19.59
C PRO A 136 15.02 18.58 -20.30
N SER A 137 14.27 18.37 -21.38
CA SER A 137 13.61 19.41 -22.17
C SER A 137 12.26 18.90 -22.71
N ILE A 138 11.45 19.80 -23.26
CA ILE A 138 10.18 19.43 -23.91
C ILE A 138 10.45 18.48 -25.08
N GLY A 139 11.49 18.73 -25.86
CA GLY A 139 11.87 17.88 -26.98
C GLY A 139 12.26 16.46 -26.55
N THR A 140 13.08 16.32 -25.50
CA THR A 140 13.45 14.99 -24.98
C THR A 140 12.26 14.26 -24.36
N MET A 141 11.35 14.98 -23.68
CA MET A 141 10.14 14.37 -23.11
C MET A 141 9.19 13.91 -24.21
N LYS A 142 8.92 14.73 -25.24
CA LYS A 142 8.09 14.35 -26.39
C LYS A 142 8.69 13.21 -27.21
N TYR A 143 10.02 13.15 -27.29
CA TYR A 143 10.73 12.06 -27.94
C TYR A 143 10.56 10.73 -27.19
N ALA A 144 10.61 10.74 -25.85
CA ALA A 144 10.38 9.55 -25.04
C ALA A 144 8.89 9.17 -24.95
N TRP A 145 8.02 10.17 -24.82
CA TRP A 145 6.57 10.03 -24.68
C TRP A 145 5.85 11.06 -25.56
N PRO A 146 5.31 10.64 -26.72
CA PRO A 146 4.59 11.53 -27.64
C PRO A 146 3.43 12.30 -26.99
N ASN A 147 2.81 11.75 -25.94
CA ASN A 147 1.74 12.37 -25.18
C ASN A 147 1.83 12.02 -23.68
N MET A 148 1.07 12.75 -22.86
CA MET A 148 1.07 12.55 -21.40
C MET A 148 0.48 11.22 -20.96
N THR A 149 -0.44 10.61 -21.72
CA THR A 149 -1.02 9.30 -21.38
C THR A 149 0.03 8.19 -21.40
N LEU A 150 0.92 8.21 -22.40
CA LEU A 150 2.04 7.26 -22.48
C LEU A 150 3.04 7.47 -21.35
N TYR A 151 3.31 8.73 -20.99
CA TYR A 151 4.13 9.08 -19.83
C TYR A 151 3.50 8.59 -18.53
N LEU A 152 2.19 8.80 -18.32
CA LEU A 152 1.46 8.32 -17.15
C LEU A 152 1.51 6.80 -17.01
N GLY A 153 1.43 6.06 -18.11
CA GLY A 153 1.58 4.60 -18.11
C GLY A 153 2.95 4.16 -17.59
N ASP A 154 4.04 4.76 -18.08
CA ASP A 154 5.38 4.44 -17.61
C ASP A 154 5.67 4.99 -16.20
N LEU A 155 5.11 6.15 -15.83
CA LEU A 155 5.18 6.69 -14.47
C LEU A 155 4.49 5.74 -13.48
N THR A 156 3.31 5.23 -13.83
CA THR A 156 2.58 4.25 -13.03
C THR A 156 3.45 3.02 -12.79
N ARG A 157 4.04 2.44 -13.84
CA ARG A 157 4.97 1.30 -13.70
C ARG A 157 6.16 1.63 -12.81
N TYR A 158 6.76 2.80 -13.00
CA TYR A 158 7.90 3.25 -12.21
C TYR A 158 7.58 3.40 -10.72
N VAL A 159 6.45 4.01 -10.38
CA VAL A 159 6.05 4.20 -8.98
C VAL A 159 5.61 2.88 -8.34
N LEU A 160 4.92 2.02 -9.09
CA LEU A 160 4.48 0.73 -8.57
C LEU A 160 5.63 -0.29 -8.46
N LEU A 161 6.73 -0.11 -9.20
CA LEU A 161 7.95 -0.90 -9.04
C LEU A 161 8.50 -0.83 -7.62
N GLU A 162 8.43 0.35 -6.96
CA GLU A 162 8.83 0.51 -5.57
C GLU A 162 8.06 -0.42 -4.63
N ARG A 163 6.77 -0.68 -4.92
CA ARG A 163 5.94 -1.60 -4.13
C ARG A 163 6.42 -3.04 -4.21
N TYR A 164 6.89 -3.48 -5.38
CA TYR A 164 7.40 -4.84 -5.53
C TYR A 164 8.62 -5.06 -4.65
N LEU A 165 9.52 -4.09 -4.62
CA LEU A 165 10.74 -4.17 -3.82
C LEU A 165 10.43 -4.21 -2.34
N LEU A 166 9.49 -3.36 -1.91
CA LEU A 166 9.02 -3.38 -0.53
C LEU A 166 8.33 -4.71 -0.18
N THR A 167 7.68 -5.37 -1.15
CA THR A 167 7.08 -6.70 -0.95
C THR A 167 8.17 -7.77 -0.78
N ASP A 168 9.19 -7.77 -1.63
CA ASP A 168 10.34 -8.66 -1.53
C ASP A 168 11.12 -8.46 -0.22
N GLU A 169 11.31 -7.21 0.21
CA GLU A 169 11.96 -6.86 1.48
C GLU A 169 11.10 -7.22 2.71
N LEU A 170 9.77 -7.12 2.58
CA LEU A 170 8.86 -7.44 3.67
C LEU A 170 8.83 -8.94 3.96
N ILE A 171 8.80 -9.77 2.92
CA ILE A 171 8.70 -11.23 3.04
C ILE A 171 10.06 -11.88 2.77
N ASP A 172 11.01 -11.50 3.61
CA ASP A 172 12.33 -12.09 3.64
C ASP A 172 12.30 -13.57 4.07
N LYS A 173 13.46 -14.23 3.99
CA LYS A 173 13.58 -15.66 4.30
C LYS A 173 13.11 -15.98 5.73
N ALA A 174 13.36 -15.10 6.69
CA ALA A 174 12.98 -15.30 8.09
C ALA A 174 11.46 -15.24 8.27
N THR A 175 10.81 -14.26 7.64
CA THR A 175 9.35 -14.08 7.67
C THR A 175 8.63 -15.26 7.00
N ARG A 176 9.19 -15.79 5.91
CA ARG A 176 8.67 -17.02 5.28
C ARG A 176 8.79 -18.24 6.20
N ALA A 177 9.95 -18.42 6.84
CA ALA A 177 10.15 -19.51 7.79
C ALA A 177 9.17 -19.43 8.97
N GLU A 178 8.91 -18.22 9.49
CA GLU A 178 7.92 -18.01 10.55
C GLU A 178 6.53 -18.50 10.15
N LEU A 179 6.04 -18.18 8.94
CA LEU A 179 4.74 -18.69 8.45
C LEU A 179 4.69 -20.21 8.32
N CYS A 180 5.80 -20.83 7.93
CA CYS A 180 5.86 -22.29 7.73
C CYS A 180 6.01 -23.07 9.04
N GLU A 181 6.79 -22.56 9.99
CA GLU A 181 7.32 -23.37 11.10
C GLU A 181 6.70 -23.02 12.47
N THR A 182 6.17 -21.81 12.65
CA THR A 182 5.71 -21.38 13.98
C THR A 182 4.54 -22.23 14.49
N ALA A 183 4.48 -22.52 15.79
CA ALA A 183 3.31 -23.17 16.38
C ALA A 183 2.09 -22.24 16.40
N ASN A 184 2.30 -20.94 16.62
CA ASN A 184 1.21 -19.96 16.65
C ASN A 184 1.03 -19.27 15.30
N PHE A 185 0.46 -20.01 14.34
CA PHE A 185 0.26 -19.53 12.98
C PHE A 185 -0.58 -18.24 12.93
N SER A 186 -1.62 -18.13 13.75
CA SER A 186 -2.49 -16.95 13.78
C SER A 186 -1.74 -15.65 14.12
N ALA A 187 -0.80 -15.70 15.08
CA ALA A 187 0.00 -14.56 15.47
C ALA A 187 0.99 -14.14 14.37
N ALA A 188 1.57 -15.09 13.64
CA ALA A 188 2.41 -14.79 12.48
C ALA A 188 1.61 -14.12 11.36
N VAL A 189 0.40 -14.61 11.06
CA VAL A 189 -0.51 -13.98 10.09
C VAL A 189 -0.86 -12.55 10.49
N ASP A 190 -1.21 -12.31 11.76
CA ASP A 190 -1.53 -10.96 12.25
C ASP A 190 -0.35 -10.00 12.11
N ARG A 191 0.85 -10.44 12.51
CA ARG A 191 2.07 -9.62 12.43
C ARG A 191 2.42 -9.28 10.99
N ILE A 192 2.38 -10.26 10.09
CA ILE A 192 2.72 -10.04 8.68
C ILE A 192 1.68 -9.15 8.02
N ALA A 193 0.39 -9.37 8.26
CA ALA A 193 -0.66 -8.50 7.76
C ALA A 193 -0.59 -7.07 8.32
N TYR A 194 -0.11 -6.89 9.55
CA TYR A 194 0.16 -5.56 10.10
C TYR A 194 1.35 -4.89 9.39
N LEU A 195 2.45 -5.61 9.18
CA LEU A 195 3.63 -5.07 8.49
C LEU A 195 3.34 -4.77 7.01
N ASP A 196 2.57 -5.64 6.35
CA ASP A 196 2.06 -5.46 4.99
C ASP A 196 1.25 -4.17 4.89
N MET A 197 0.24 -4.00 5.75
CA MET A 197 -0.54 -2.78 5.79
C MET A 197 0.35 -1.54 6.04
N LYS A 198 1.18 -1.59 7.10
CA LYS A 198 2.02 -0.47 7.52
C LYS A 198 3.02 -0.03 6.45
N LYS A 199 3.69 -0.98 5.78
CA LYS A 199 4.75 -0.69 4.80
C LYS A 199 4.18 -0.44 3.41
N LEU A 200 3.25 -1.28 2.96
CA LEU A 200 2.78 -1.26 1.59
C LEU A 200 1.53 -0.43 1.40
N HIS A 201 0.70 -0.22 2.41
CA HIS A 201 -0.65 0.32 2.19
C HIS A 201 -0.95 1.66 2.84
N THR A 202 -0.13 2.13 3.77
CA THR A 202 -0.43 3.35 4.54
C THR A 202 0.64 4.45 4.44
N ALA A 203 1.91 4.08 4.30
CA ALA A 203 3.03 5.04 4.35
C ALA A 203 3.48 5.56 2.97
N GLU A 204 3.00 4.96 1.87
CA GLU A 204 3.64 5.11 0.57
C GLU A 204 2.75 5.79 -0.47
N THR A 205 3.33 6.78 -1.14
CA THR A 205 2.82 7.42 -2.35
C THR A 205 2.29 6.43 -3.35
N SER A 206 3.01 5.33 -3.51
CA SER A 206 2.69 4.28 -4.46
C SER A 206 1.33 3.64 -4.19
N ALA A 207 0.91 3.52 -2.92
CA ALA A 207 -0.40 2.98 -2.57
C ALA A 207 -1.52 3.92 -3.02
N ARG A 208 -1.39 5.21 -2.72
CA ARG A 208 -2.40 6.22 -3.08
C ARG A 208 -2.45 6.44 -4.59
N LEU A 209 -1.29 6.49 -5.25
CA LEU A 209 -1.22 6.57 -6.70
C LEU A 209 -1.85 5.32 -7.35
N GLN A 210 -1.61 4.12 -6.81
CA GLN A 210 -2.27 2.89 -7.29
C GLN A 210 -3.79 3.04 -7.28
N HIS A 211 -4.36 3.55 -6.18
CA HIS A 211 -5.82 3.75 -6.06
C HIS A 211 -6.34 4.79 -7.05
N LEU A 212 -5.63 5.91 -7.22
CA LEU A 212 -5.99 6.93 -8.22
C LEU A 212 -5.96 6.37 -9.64
N VAL A 213 -4.87 5.69 -9.99
CA VAL A 213 -4.69 5.08 -11.32
C VAL A 213 -5.71 3.97 -11.55
N ALA A 214 -6.10 3.21 -10.51
CA ALA A 214 -7.13 2.18 -10.62
C ALA A 214 -8.49 2.79 -11.01
N GLY A 215 -8.87 3.93 -10.44
CA GLY A 215 -10.08 4.66 -10.87
C GLY A 215 -10.00 5.23 -12.28
N LEU A 216 -8.80 5.41 -12.84
CA LEU A 216 -8.56 5.89 -14.20
C LEU A 216 -8.44 4.75 -15.23
N ALA A 217 -8.27 3.50 -14.79
CA ALA A 217 -7.93 2.37 -15.66
C ALA A 217 -9.01 2.08 -16.71
N ASP A 218 -10.28 2.35 -16.41
CA ASP A 218 -11.40 2.14 -17.34
C ASP A 218 -11.35 3.07 -18.55
N PHE A 219 -10.75 4.25 -18.39
CA PHE A 219 -10.66 5.28 -19.44
C PHE A 219 -9.27 5.38 -20.08
N HIS A 220 -8.26 4.73 -19.48
CA HIS A 220 -6.87 4.84 -19.89
C HIS A 220 -6.23 3.45 -20.03
N GLU A 221 -6.17 2.94 -21.26
CA GLU A 221 -5.61 1.62 -21.57
C GLU A 221 -4.19 1.42 -21.03
N GLN A 222 -3.33 2.45 -21.08
CA GLN A 222 -1.96 2.37 -20.58
C GLN A 222 -1.89 2.25 -19.07
N ALA A 223 -2.81 2.89 -18.34
CA ALA A 223 -2.94 2.75 -16.89
C ALA A 223 -3.40 1.34 -16.53
N ARG A 224 -4.40 0.81 -17.26
CA ARG A 224 -4.87 -0.57 -17.13
C ARG A 224 -3.78 -1.59 -17.42
N GLU A 225 -3.01 -1.42 -18.50
CA GLU A 225 -1.88 -2.31 -18.86
C GLU A 225 -0.80 -2.26 -17.76
N ALA A 226 -0.46 -1.07 -17.26
CA ALA A 226 0.51 -0.90 -16.17
C ALA A 226 0.05 -1.59 -14.88
N LEU A 227 -1.19 -1.35 -14.45
CA LEU A 227 -1.78 -1.97 -13.26
C LEU A 227 -1.92 -3.49 -13.40
N SER A 228 -2.32 -3.98 -14.57
CA SER A 228 -2.44 -5.41 -14.84
C SER A 228 -1.09 -6.11 -14.69
N GLY A 229 0.00 -5.52 -15.20
CA GLY A 229 1.35 -6.02 -14.97
C GLY A 229 1.73 -6.03 -13.48
N VAL A 230 1.28 -5.02 -12.72
CA VAL A 230 1.45 -4.93 -11.27
C VAL A 230 0.73 -6.02 -10.51
N TYR A 231 -0.54 -6.23 -10.80
CA TYR A 231 -1.30 -7.29 -10.18
C TYR A 231 -0.78 -8.66 -10.56
N LYS A 232 -0.48 -8.91 -11.84
CA LYS A 232 0.06 -10.20 -12.27
C LYS A 232 1.34 -10.57 -11.49
N HIS A 233 2.31 -9.67 -11.42
CA HIS A 233 3.57 -9.93 -10.73
C HIS A 233 3.37 -10.12 -9.21
N SER A 234 2.59 -9.23 -8.58
CA SER A 234 2.33 -9.32 -7.14
C SER A 234 1.56 -10.61 -6.79
N SER A 235 0.56 -10.98 -7.59
CA SER A 235 -0.19 -12.22 -7.44
C SER A 235 0.70 -13.44 -7.63
N GLU A 236 1.57 -13.47 -8.65
CA GLU A 236 2.53 -14.57 -8.83
C GLU A 236 3.45 -14.75 -7.62
N HIS A 237 3.95 -13.64 -7.06
CA HIS A 237 4.80 -13.65 -5.87
C HIS A 237 4.06 -14.21 -4.64
N TRP A 238 2.89 -13.65 -4.31
CA TRP A 238 2.10 -14.06 -3.16
C TRP A 238 1.57 -15.49 -3.29
N ARG A 239 1.16 -15.88 -4.50
CA ARG A 239 0.77 -17.26 -4.80
C ARG A 239 1.86 -18.25 -4.45
N GLY A 240 3.12 -17.94 -4.80
CA GLY A 240 4.27 -18.77 -4.43
C GLY A 240 4.47 -18.88 -2.92
N ILE A 241 4.25 -17.78 -2.18
CA ILE A 241 4.29 -17.79 -0.71
C ILE A 241 3.19 -18.69 -0.15
N TYR A 242 1.93 -18.52 -0.60
CA TYR A 242 0.80 -19.30 -0.10
C TYR A 242 0.96 -20.79 -0.40
N ALA A 243 1.40 -21.15 -1.61
CA ALA A 243 1.69 -22.53 -1.97
C ALA A 243 2.70 -23.18 -1.01
N ASN A 244 3.80 -22.47 -0.72
CA ASN A 244 4.83 -22.96 0.21
C ASN A 244 4.30 -23.12 1.64
N VAL A 245 3.50 -22.17 2.11
CA VAL A 245 2.90 -22.23 3.46
C VAL A 245 1.94 -23.41 3.58
N LEU A 246 1.02 -23.60 2.62
CA LEU A 246 0.08 -24.71 2.63
C LEU A 246 0.81 -26.06 2.60
N ALA A 247 1.81 -26.20 1.73
CA ALA A 247 2.63 -27.40 1.62
C ALA A 247 3.42 -27.70 2.91
N ALA A 248 4.08 -26.70 3.50
CA ALA A 248 4.83 -26.87 4.75
C ALA A 248 3.92 -27.25 5.93
N ARG A 249 2.66 -26.81 5.91
CA ARG A 249 1.66 -27.12 6.92
C ARG A 249 0.91 -28.43 6.67
N GLY A 250 1.13 -29.07 5.52
CA GLY A 250 0.44 -30.31 5.15
C GLY A 250 -1.07 -30.14 4.98
N VAL A 251 -1.53 -28.96 4.55
CA VAL A 251 -2.95 -28.66 4.36
C VAL A 251 -3.26 -28.40 2.89
N SER A 252 -4.49 -28.71 2.47
CA SER A 252 -5.02 -28.42 1.14
C SER A 252 -6.09 -27.34 1.19
N LEU A 253 -6.38 -26.74 0.03
CA LEU A 253 -7.55 -25.88 -0.13
C LEU A 253 -8.81 -26.73 -0.32
N ARG A 254 -9.96 -26.18 0.06
CA ARG A 254 -11.27 -26.79 -0.18
C ARG A 254 -11.56 -26.92 -1.68
N PRO A 255 -12.34 -27.93 -2.09
CA PRO A 255 -12.83 -28.03 -3.46
C PRO A 255 -13.47 -26.72 -3.94
N GLY A 256 -13.16 -26.34 -5.17
CA GLY A 256 -13.65 -25.11 -5.79
C GLY A 256 -12.83 -23.86 -5.48
N ILE A 257 -11.87 -23.91 -4.55
CA ILE A 257 -10.93 -22.80 -4.30
C ILE A 257 -9.54 -23.22 -4.76
N ASP A 258 -9.00 -22.50 -5.75
CA ASP A 258 -7.60 -22.64 -6.12
C ASP A 258 -6.73 -21.52 -5.49
N LEU A 259 -5.42 -21.64 -5.72
CA LEU A 259 -4.44 -20.68 -5.23
C LEU A 259 -4.60 -19.29 -5.87
N ASP A 260 -5.07 -19.21 -7.11
CA ASP A 260 -5.26 -17.94 -7.82
C ASP A 260 -6.44 -17.18 -7.19
N GLU A 261 -7.54 -17.88 -6.87
CA GLU A 261 -8.72 -17.32 -6.21
C GLU A 261 -8.43 -16.89 -4.77
N LEU A 262 -7.72 -17.71 -3.99
CA LEU A 262 -7.27 -17.31 -2.64
C LEU A 262 -6.39 -16.06 -2.70
N THR A 263 -5.45 -16.01 -3.64
CA THR A 263 -4.55 -14.86 -3.81
C THR A 263 -5.32 -13.60 -4.19
N LEU A 264 -6.29 -13.72 -5.10
CA LEU A 264 -7.16 -12.63 -5.52
C LEU A 264 -7.98 -12.10 -4.33
N MET A 265 -8.62 -12.98 -3.56
CA MET A 265 -9.42 -12.60 -2.39
C MET A 265 -8.57 -11.85 -1.35
N LEU A 266 -7.39 -12.38 -1.00
CA LEU A 266 -6.49 -11.73 -0.03
C LEU A 266 -5.99 -10.37 -0.53
N THR A 267 -5.63 -10.28 -1.82
CA THR A 267 -5.20 -9.02 -2.45
C THR A 267 -6.32 -7.99 -2.46
N ALA A 268 -7.54 -8.38 -2.83
CA ALA A 268 -8.71 -7.51 -2.82
C ALA A 268 -9.02 -6.99 -1.41
N MET A 269 -8.90 -7.85 -0.40
CA MET A 269 -9.06 -7.44 1.00
C MET A 269 -7.99 -6.45 1.44
N ALA A 270 -6.71 -6.68 1.13
CA ALA A 270 -5.62 -5.76 1.45
C ALA A 270 -5.84 -4.39 0.80
N GLN A 271 -6.22 -4.35 -0.48
CA GLN A 271 -6.49 -3.11 -1.21
C GLN A 271 -7.73 -2.38 -0.69
N GLY A 272 -8.83 -3.09 -0.43
CA GLY A 272 -10.05 -2.50 0.12
C GLY A 272 -9.82 -1.90 1.51
N LEU A 273 -9.07 -2.60 2.37
CA LEU A 273 -8.70 -2.08 3.69
C LEU A 273 -7.70 -0.92 3.60
N SER A 274 -6.77 -0.95 2.64
CA SER A 274 -5.88 0.18 2.34
C SER A 274 -6.65 1.42 1.94
N LEU A 275 -7.64 1.30 1.05
CA LEU A 275 -8.49 2.42 0.65
C LEU A 275 -9.29 2.97 1.84
N ARG A 276 -9.90 2.08 2.65
CA ARG A 276 -10.62 2.50 3.86
C ARG A 276 -9.70 3.18 4.87
N HIS A 277 -8.47 2.71 5.01
CA HIS A 277 -7.51 3.31 5.94
C HIS A 277 -7.24 4.79 5.67
N ILE A 278 -7.31 5.24 4.41
CA ILE A 278 -7.09 6.65 4.04
C ILE A 278 -8.08 7.60 4.74
N VAL A 279 -9.31 7.15 4.97
CA VAL A 279 -10.40 7.95 5.56
C VAL A 279 -10.79 7.50 6.97
N ALA A 280 -10.17 6.43 7.47
CA ALA A 280 -10.52 5.83 8.75
C ALA A 280 -9.93 6.61 9.92
N GLU A 281 -10.61 6.55 11.06
CA GLU A 281 -10.07 7.11 12.31
C GLU A 281 -8.82 6.33 12.76
N PRO A 282 -7.84 6.97 13.44
CA PRO A 282 -6.70 6.29 14.00
C PRO A 282 -7.13 5.10 14.88
N GLY A 283 -6.58 3.91 14.63
CA GLY A 283 -6.95 2.68 15.36
C GLY A 283 -8.04 1.83 14.68
N GLU A 284 -8.80 2.37 13.72
CA GLU A 284 -9.94 1.64 13.14
C GLU A 284 -9.48 0.48 12.24
N VAL A 285 -8.51 0.72 11.35
CA VAL A 285 -7.97 -0.30 10.44
C VAL A 285 -6.68 -0.93 10.98
N MET A 286 -5.86 -0.16 11.67
CA MET A 286 -4.58 -0.59 12.23
C MET A 286 -4.48 -0.20 13.70
N ASP A 287 -4.13 -1.17 14.55
CA ASP A 287 -3.86 -1.01 15.96
C ASP A 287 -2.34 -1.05 16.17
N HIS A 288 -1.71 0.13 16.15
CA HIS A 288 -0.27 0.26 16.30
C HIS A 288 0.27 -0.25 17.65
N PRO A 289 -0.36 0.08 18.81
CA PRO A 289 0.07 -0.44 20.10
C PRO A 289 0.19 -1.97 20.15
N ASN A 290 -0.79 -2.68 19.58
CA ASN A 290 -0.81 -4.14 19.59
C ASN A 290 -0.22 -4.79 18.34
N GLN A 291 0.27 -4.00 17.38
CA GLN A 291 0.76 -4.47 16.07
C GLN A 291 -0.23 -5.39 15.34
N ARG A 292 -1.51 -5.00 15.34
CA ARG A 292 -2.59 -5.75 14.68
C ARG A 292 -3.24 -4.92 13.58
N SER A 293 -3.83 -5.59 12.60
CA SER A 293 -4.62 -4.93 11.56
C SER A 293 -5.91 -5.70 11.30
N LYS A 294 -6.91 -5.02 10.74
CA LYS A 294 -8.12 -5.69 10.24
C LYS A 294 -7.81 -6.67 9.12
N LEU A 295 -6.70 -6.48 8.40
CA LEU A 295 -6.22 -7.40 7.39
C LEU A 295 -5.83 -8.74 8.01
N GLY A 296 -5.11 -8.76 9.13
CA GLY A 296 -4.73 -10.01 9.81
C GLY A 296 -5.94 -10.88 10.16
N LYS A 297 -6.97 -10.24 10.75
CA LYS A 297 -8.24 -10.92 11.03
C LYS A 297 -8.97 -11.38 9.76
N ALA A 298 -8.99 -10.58 8.70
CA ALA A 298 -9.59 -10.97 7.42
C ALA A 298 -8.86 -12.17 6.80
N CYS A 299 -7.53 -12.17 6.82
CA CYS A 299 -6.71 -13.29 6.36
C CYS A 299 -7.02 -14.57 7.14
N GLN A 300 -7.11 -14.50 8.47
CA GLN A 300 -7.46 -15.65 9.30
C GLN A 300 -8.85 -16.21 8.96
N ILE A 301 -9.85 -15.33 8.74
CA ILE A 301 -11.21 -15.74 8.34
C ILE A 301 -11.18 -16.42 6.98
N LEU A 302 -10.50 -15.83 6.00
CA LEU A 302 -10.37 -16.40 4.65
C LEU A 302 -9.64 -17.74 4.68
N LEU A 303 -8.54 -17.86 5.42
CA LEU A 303 -7.81 -19.12 5.56
C LEU A 303 -8.64 -20.19 6.28
N ALA A 304 -9.37 -19.83 7.33
CA ALA A 304 -10.26 -20.76 8.02
C ALA A 304 -11.40 -21.27 7.12
N GLY A 305 -11.88 -20.43 6.20
CA GLY A 305 -12.87 -20.82 5.20
C GLY A 305 -12.28 -21.62 4.05
N ALA A 306 -11.10 -21.24 3.56
CA ALA A 306 -10.51 -21.79 2.34
C ALA A 306 -9.73 -23.09 2.55
N VAL A 307 -9.17 -23.33 3.74
CA VAL A 307 -8.41 -24.55 4.04
C VAL A 307 -9.36 -25.71 4.33
N ASP A 308 -9.08 -26.85 3.72
CA ASP A 308 -9.78 -28.11 3.99
C ASP A 308 -9.19 -28.77 5.25
N PRO A 309 -9.99 -28.99 6.31
CA PRO A 309 -9.56 -29.74 7.49
C PRO A 309 -9.49 -31.26 7.25
N GLY A 310 -9.69 -31.74 6.02
CA GLY A 310 -9.79 -33.15 5.63
C GLY A 310 -11.23 -33.65 5.52
N ASP A 311 -12.21 -32.75 5.42
CA ASP A 311 -13.62 -33.10 5.27
C ASP A 311 -14.06 -33.20 3.81
N GLY A 312 -13.25 -32.68 2.87
CA GLY A 312 -13.49 -32.77 1.42
C GLY A 312 -14.69 -31.95 0.94
N ARG A 313 -15.21 -31.03 1.77
CA ARG A 313 -16.39 -30.22 1.45
C ARG A 313 -16.03 -28.89 0.85
N ASP A 314 -16.85 -28.42 -0.08
CA ASP A 314 -16.70 -27.06 -0.61
C ASP A 314 -17.18 -26.00 0.41
N VAL A 315 -16.89 -24.73 0.14
CA VAL A 315 -17.28 -23.64 1.06
C VAL A 315 -18.80 -23.47 1.14
N ALA A 316 -19.54 -23.72 0.06
CA ALA A 316 -20.99 -23.56 0.04
C ALA A 316 -21.68 -24.59 0.93
N GLU A 317 -21.23 -25.84 0.92
CA GLU A 317 -21.70 -26.91 1.81
C GLU A 317 -21.50 -26.55 3.28
N VAL A 318 -20.30 -26.09 3.63
CA VAL A 318 -19.98 -25.65 5.01
C VAL A 318 -20.86 -24.49 5.44
N VAL A 319 -21.04 -23.48 4.58
CA VAL A 319 -21.90 -22.33 4.88
C VAL A 319 -23.36 -22.78 5.06
N ASN A 320 -23.87 -23.63 4.18
CA ASN A 320 -25.25 -24.13 4.24
C ASN A 320 -25.49 -24.91 5.54
N GLU A 321 -24.56 -25.77 5.96
CA GLU A 321 -24.66 -26.49 7.22
C GLU A 321 -24.67 -25.54 8.42
N LEU A 322 -23.71 -24.60 8.49
CA LEU A 322 -23.61 -23.64 9.59
C LEU A 322 -24.86 -22.75 9.71
N MET A 323 -25.50 -22.43 8.59
CA MET A 323 -26.70 -21.59 8.54
C MET A 323 -28.00 -22.38 8.71
N ALA A 324 -28.03 -23.68 8.38
CA ALA A 324 -29.19 -24.55 8.57
C ALA A 324 -29.60 -24.67 10.04
N VAL A 325 -28.64 -24.53 10.97
CA VAL A 325 -28.87 -24.65 12.42
C VAL A 325 -29.72 -23.50 13.01
N ARG A 326 -30.04 -22.44 12.24
CA ARG A 326 -30.57 -21.18 12.82
C ARG A 326 -31.74 -20.51 12.12
N ILE A 327 -32.63 -21.25 11.44
CA ILE A 327 -33.94 -20.69 11.12
C ILE A 327 -34.88 -21.00 12.30
N PRO A 328 -35.07 -20.08 13.28
CA PRO A 328 -36.06 -20.29 14.32
C PRO A 328 -37.41 -20.54 13.65
N SER A 329 -38.10 -21.57 14.12
CA SER A 329 -39.39 -21.98 13.58
C SER A 329 -40.35 -20.77 13.55
N GLU A 330 -41.33 -20.77 12.65
CA GLU A 330 -42.34 -19.71 12.60
C GLU A 330 -43.03 -19.52 13.97
N GLN A 331 -43.12 -20.58 14.77
CA GLN A 331 -43.65 -20.57 16.14
C GLN A 331 -42.74 -19.81 17.13
N ASP A 332 -41.42 -19.87 16.98
CA ASP A 332 -40.47 -19.09 17.78
C ASP A 332 -40.44 -17.61 17.38
N ARG A 333 -40.75 -17.30 16.11
CA ARG A 333 -40.89 -15.92 15.63
C ARG A 333 -42.14 -15.21 16.14
N ARG A 334 -43.20 -15.96 16.49
CA ARG A 334 -44.52 -15.43 16.88
C ARG A 334 -44.70 -15.13 18.37
N LYS A 335 -43.71 -15.37 19.23
CA LYS A 335 -43.72 -14.82 20.59
C LYS A 335 -43.01 -13.46 20.56
N PRO A 336 -43.72 -12.33 20.37
CA PRO A 336 -43.14 -11.05 20.73
C PRO A 336 -42.83 -11.17 22.22
N SER A 337 -41.55 -11.28 22.56
CA SER A 337 -41.11 -11.01 23.91
C SER A 337 -41.71 -9.64 24.22
N ARG A 338 -42.70 -9.61 25.11
CA ARG A 338 -43.21 -8.36 25.65
C ARG A 338 -42.03 -7.77 26.39
N PHE A 339 -41.15 -7.07 25.68
CA PHE A 339 -40.17 -6.17 26.22
C PHE A 339 -40.99 -5.10 26.93
N ARG A 340 -41.36 -5.39 28.18
CA ARG A 340 -41.88 -4.39 29.10
C ARG A 340 -40.72 -3.45 29.35
N LEU A 341 -40.61 -2.43 28.51
CA LEU A 341 -39.86 -1.21 28.80
C LEU A 341 -40.37 -0.69 30.14
N ARG A 342 -39.70 -1.08 31.23
CA ARG A 342 -39.87 -0.44 32.53
C ARG A 342 -39.26 0.95 32.40
N ILE A 343 -40.06 1.90 31.93
CA ILE A 343 -39.74 3.32 32.00
C ILE A 343 -39.70 3.67 33.48
N ARG A 344 -38.49 3.66 34.07
CA ARG A 344 -38.24 4.20 35.41
C ARG A 344 -38.50 5.70 35.31
N ARG A 345 -39.68 6.16 35.74
CA ARG A 345 -39.95 7.60 35.90
C ARG A 345 -38.92 8.15 36.90
N LEU A 346 -37.99 8.96 36.40
CA LEU A 346 -37.08 9.76 37.22
C LEU A 346 -37.91 10.70 38.09
N ARG A 347 -37.87 10.47 39.41
CA ARG A 347 -38.55 11.26 40.42
C ARG A 347 -37.83 12.62 40.47
N ARG A 348 -38.42 13.67 39.87
CA ARG A 348 -37.97 15.06 40.02
C ARG A 348 -37.92 15.39 41.52
N LYS A 349 -36.73 15.63 42.06
CA LYS A 349 -36.56 16.33 43.34
C LYS A 349 -36.97 17.79 43.08
N ARG A 350 -38.02 18.26 43.75
CA ARG A 350 -38.32 19.69 43.87
C ARG A 350 -37.33 20.24 44.90
N SER A 351 -36.53 21.21 44.48
CA SER A 351 -35.82 22.16 45.35
C SER A 351 -36.76 23.29 45.72
#